data_AF-E3H631-F1
#
_entry.id   AF-E3H631-F1
#
_cell.length_a   1.000
_cell.length_b   1.000
_cell.length_c   1.000
_cell.angle_alpha   90.00
_cell.angle_beta   90.00
_cell.angle_gamma   90.00
#
_symmetry.space_group_name_H-M   'P 1'
#
loop_
_entity.id
_entity.type
_entity.pdbx_description
1 polymer ?
#
loop_
_entity_poly.entity_id
_entity_poly.type
_entity_poly.pdbx_seq_one_letter_code
_entity_poly.pdbx_strand_id
1 'polypeptide(L)'
;MKRKGFTLIELIVVIAIIGILAAIALPKLSDVTSQAKAANVQGNLANVRTSIGIYYAKTETYPDFKGTSTYSTGDLSDVKSTGINGEEVYFTDFYNKSEMVSTPSFEGCSTQETAWNNITTGSDENGGWTYSYDDGTLIADVPDDAFGQGIIWSEF
;
A
#
# COMPACT_ATOMS: atom_id res chain seq x y z
N MET A 1 -19.77 -24.60 52.08
CA MET A 1 -20.11 -23.51 51.14
C MET A 1 -20.75 -24.12 49.90
N LYS A 2 -22.02 -23.82 49.59
CA LYS A 2 -22.70 -24.34 48.39
C LYS A 2 -22.21 -23.56 47.17
N ARG A 3 -21.49 -24.20 46.25
CA ARG A 3 -21.18 -23.63 44.94
C ARG A 3 -22.49 -23.55 44.14
N LYS A 4 -22.94 -22.35 43.78
CA LYS A 4 -23.99 -22.16 42.76
C LYS A 4 -23.38 -22.60 41.43
N GLY A 5 -23.88 -23.70 40.88
CA GLY A 5 -23.56 -24.11 39.52
C GLY A 5 -24.25 -23.19 38.52
N PHE A 6 -23.56 -22.87 37.43
CA PHE A 6 -24.14 -22.17 36.28
C PHE A 6 -25.22 -23.05 35.66
N THR A 7 -26.38 -22.50 35.33
CA THR A 7 -27.43 -23.29 34.67
C THR A 7 -27.12 -23.42 33.18
N LEU A 8 -27.46 -24.58 32.60
CA LEU A 8 -27.31 -24.79 31.15
C LEU A 8 -28.13 -23.79 30.34
N ILE A 9 -29.28 -23.35 30.85
CA ILE A 9 -30.13 -22.38 30.18
C ILE A 9 -29.52 -20.97 30.16
N GLU A 10 -28.84 -20.56 31.24
CA GLU A 10 -28.09 -19.29 31.26
C GLU A 10 -27.00 -19.30 30.19
N LEU A 11 -26.29 -20.42 30.01
CA LEU A 11 -25.27 -20.53 28.98
C LEU A 11 -25.87 -20.48 27.56
N ILE A 12 -27.01 -21.16 27.35
CA ILE A 12 -27.68 -21.21 26.04
C ILE A 12 -28.20 -19.82 25.61
N VAL A 13 -28.77 -19.04 26.54
CA VAL A 13 -29.25 -17.68 26.23
C VAL A 13 -28.07 -16.75 25.89
N VAL A 14 -26.95 -16.88 26.59
CA VAL A 14 -25.76 -16.06 26.33
C VAL A 14 -25.19 -16.33 24.94
N ILE A 15 -25.01 -17.59 24.55
CA ILE A 15 -24.52 -17.92 23.20
C ILE A 15 -25.52 -17.51 22.11
N ALA A 16 -26.82 -17.57 22.38
CA ALA A 16 -27.85 -17.11 21.45
C ALA A 16 -27.76 -15.59 21.22
N ILE A 17 -27.59 -14.80 22.28
CA ILE A 17 -27.42 -13.34 22.18
C ILE A 17 -26.12 -13.00 21.45
N ILE A 18 -25.00 -13.66 21.80
CA ILE A 18 -23.71 -13.45 21.10
C ILE A 18 -23.83 -13.82 19.62
N GLY A 19 -24.55 -14.89 19.27
CA GLY A 19 -24.81 -15.29 17.89
C GLY A 19 -25.55 -14.23 17.08
N ILE A 20 -26.58 -13.60 17.66
CA ILE A 20 -27.33 -12.51 17.00
C ILE A 20 -26.45 -11.27 16.81
N LEU A 21 -25.68 -10.89 17.83
CA LEU A 21 -24.77 -9.74 17.74
C LEU A 21 -23.67 -9.98 16.69
N ALA A 22 -23.09 -11.18 16.66
CA ALA A 22 -22.07 -11.55 15.68
C ALA A 22 -22.62 -11.52 14.24
N ALA A 23 -23.84 -12.02 14.03
CA ALA A 23 -24.47 -12.03 12.70
C ALA A 23 -24.65 -10.62 12.10
N ILE A 24 -24.93 -9.61 12.94
CA ILE A 24 -25.07 -8.21 12.50
C ILE A 24 -23.71 -7.52 12.36
N ALA A 25 -22.74 -7.85 13.23
CA ALA A 25 -21.44 -7.20 13.28
C ALA A 25 -20.48 -7.64 12.16
N LEU A 26 -20.47 -8.92 11.81
CA LEU A 26 -19.55 -9.48 10.82
C LEU A 26 -19.60 -8.83 9.43
N PRO A 27 -20.78 -8.62 8.78
CA PRO A 27 -20.80 -7.99 7.46
C PRO A 27 -20.27 -6.55 7.49
N LYS A 28 -20.61 -5.78 8.53
CA LYS A 28 -20.13 -4.40 8.70
C LYS A 28 -18.62 -4.32 8.90
N LEU A 29 -18.02 -5.33 9.55
CA LEU A 29 -16.58 -5.36 9.77
C LEU A 29 -15.81 -5.54 8.46
N SER A 30 -16.33 -6.36 7.54
CA SER A 30 -15.73 -6.56 6.22
C SER A 30 -15.58 -5.23 5.47
N ASP A 31 -16.65 -4.43 5.42
CA ASP A 31 -16.66 -3.14 4.72
C ASP A 31 -15.65 -2.14 5.33
N VAL A 32 -15.61 -2.07 6.66
CA VAL A 32 -14.67 -1.18 7.37
C VAL A 32 -13.22 -1.58 7.12
N THR A 33 -12.92 -2.89 7.10
CA THR A 33 -11.56 -3.35 6.80
C THR A 33 -11.15 -3.03 5.37
N SER A 34 -12.08 -3.06 4.42
CA SER A 34 -11.83 -2.71 3.03
C SER A 34 -11.51 -1.22 2.86
N GLN A 35 -12.34 -0.35 3.46
CA GLN A 35 -12.11 1.09 3.48
C GLN A 35 -10.80 1.46 4.18
N ALA A 36 -10.44 0.76 5.26
CA ALA A 36 -9.17 0.99 5.95
C ALA A 36 -7.97 0.63 5.05
N LYS A 37 -8.03 -0.48 4.31
CA LYS A 37 -6.98 -0.86 3.35
C LYS A 37 -6.81 0.20 2.26
N ALA A 38 -7.91 0.69 1.72
CA ALA A 38 -7.90 1.75 0.73
C ALA A 38 -7.30 3.05 1.21
N ALA A 39 -7.70 3.51 2.39
CA ALA A 39 -7.17 4.72 3.01
C ALA A 39 -5.65 4.59 3.24
N ASN A 40 -5.18 3.40 3.65
CA ASN A 40 -3.76 3.12 3.79
C ASN A 40 -3.03 3.23 2.44
N VAL A 41 -3.57 2.63 1.38
CA VAL A 41 -3.00 2.72 0.02
C VAL A 41 -2.91 4.18 -0.44
N GLN A 42 -3.98 4.96 -0.31
CA GLN A 42 -3.99 6.38 -0.69
C GLN A 42 -2.98 7.21 0.11
N GLY A 43 -2.94 7.02 1.44
CA GLY A 43 -2.02 7.76 2.30
C GLY A 43 -0.56 7.44 1.99
N ASN A 44 -0.27 6.16 1.75
CA ASN A 44 1.04 5.70 1.30
C ASN A 44 1.42 6.36 -0.04
N LEU A 45 0.51 6.38 -1.00
CA LEU A 45 0.77 6.90 -2.33
C LEU A 45 0.95 8.42 -2.35
N ALA A 46 0.16 9.14 -1.56
CA ALA A 46 0.31 10.57 -1.36
C ALA A 46 1.68 10.94 -0.78
N ASN A 47 2.20 10.14 0.16
CA ASN A 47 3.52 10.34 0.72
C ASN A 47 4.62 10.16 -0.34
N VAL A 48 4.55 9.08 -1.14
CA VAL A 48 5.53 8.86 -2.22
C VAL A 48 5.46 9.99 -3.25
N ARG A 49 4.27 10.39 -3.70
CA ARG A 49 4.07 11.51 -4.65
C ARG A 49 4.67 12.82 -4.14
N THR A 50 4.45 13.12 -2.85
CA THR A 50 5.03 14.30 -2.21
C THR A 50 6.55 14.25 -2.22
N SER A 51 7.13 13.09 -1.91
CA SER A 51 8.58 12.86 -1.90
C SER A 51 9.19 13.01 -3.30
N ILE A 52 8.51 12.47 -4.33
CA ILE A 52 8.89 12.63 -5.75
C ILE A 52 8.91 14.12 -6.13
N GLY A 53 7.88 14.87 -5.74
CA GLY A 53 7.80 16.31 -6.02
C GLY A 53 8.94 17.11 -5.37
N ILE A 54 9.26 16.81 -4.11
CA ILE A 54 10.39 17.46 -3.40
C ILE A 54 11.72 17.11 -4.03
N TYR A 55 11.92 15.83 -4.38
CA TYR A 55 13.13 15.35 -5.05
C TYR A 55 13.32 16.08 -6.39
N TYR A 56 12.29 16.08 -7.24
CA TYR A 56 12.33 16.76 -8.54
C TYR A 56 12.62 18.25 -8.39
N ALA A 57 12.02 18.93 -7.40
CA ALA A 57 12.28 20.34 -7.16
C ALA A 57 13.75 20.65 -6.77
N LYS A 58 14.51 19.65 -6.30
CA LYS A 58 15.92 19.79 -5.93
C LYS A 58 16.91 19.33 -6.99
N THR A 59 16.50 18.43 -7.87
CA THR A 59 17.39 17.74 -8.83
C THR A 59 17.01 18.00 -10.29
N GLU A 60 15.87 18.64 -10.54
CA GLU A 60 15.25 18.81 -11.88
C GLU A 60 15.06 17.50 -12.65
N THR A 61 15.15 16.37 -11.94
CA THR A 61 15.12 15.02 -12.49
C THR A 61 14.24 14.14 -11.63
N TYR A 62 13.42 13.32 -12.26
CA TYR A 62 12.58 12.37 -11.54
C TYR A 62 13.43 11.24 -10.93
N PRO A 63 13.08 10.73 -9.74
CA PRO A 63 13.85 9.66 -9.10
C PRO A 63 13.86 8.41 -9.97
N ASP A 64 15.05 7.82 -10.15
CA ASP A 64 15.21 6.58 -10.88
C ASP A 64 15.09 5.37 -9.95
N PHE A 65 13.91 4.78 -9.86
CA PHE A 65 13.69 3.54 -9.12
C PHE A 65 14.19 2.28 -9.84
N LYS A 66 14.82 2.40 -11.02
CA LYS A 66 15.49 1.27 -11.69
C LYS A 66 16.69 0.90 -10.85
N GLY A 67 16.50 -0.12 -10.01
CA GLY A 67 17.50 -0.61 -9.06
C GLY A 67 18.92 -0.50 -9.62
N THR A 68 19.74 0.30 -8.94
CA THR A 68 21.17 0.36 -9.18
C THR A 68 21.75 -1.02 -8.89
N SER A 69 21.97 -1.77 -9.97
CA SER A 69 22.58 -3.10 -10.05
C SER A 69 21.74 -4.28 -9.57
N THR A 70 21.41 -5.16 -10.54
CA THR A 70 21.27 -6.61 -10.36
C THR A 70 20.41 -7.09 -9.18
N TYR A 71 19.10 -7.20 -9.43
CA TYR A 71 18.18 -8.13 -8.74
C TYR A 71 17.87 -7.92 -7.25
N SER A 72 18.27 -6.81 -6.62
CA SER A 72 17.71 -6.44 -5.31
C SER A 72 16.60 -5.41 -5.49
N THR A 73 15.42 -5.91 -5.82
CA THR A 73 14.18 -5.16 -6.01
C THR A 73 13.82 -4.48 -4.69
N GLY A 74 13.94 -3.15 -4.61
CA GLY A 74 13.32 -2.37 -3.53
C GLY A 74 14.23 -1.51 -2.65
N ASP A 75 15.55 -1.61 -2.72
CA ASP A 75 16.41 -0.70 -1.95
C ASP A 75 16.47 0.69 -2.61
N LEU A 76 15.95 1.69 -1.90
CA LEU A 76 15.92 3.09 -2.32
C LEU A 76 17.18 3.85 -1.91
N SER A 77 18.08 3.24 -1.13
CA SER A 77 19.27 3.90 -0.59
C SER A 77 20.20 4.49 -1.66
N ASP A 78 20.16 3.93 -2.87
CA ASP A 78 20.96 4.39 -4.01
C ASP A 78 20.19 5.26 -5.01
N VAL A 79 18.90 5.50 -4.79
CA VAL A 79 18.10 6.38 -5.67
C VAL A 79 18.51 7.82 -5.40
N LYS A 80 19.36 8.34 -6.27
CA LYS A 80 19.97 9.66 -6.12
C LYS A 80 20.21 10.37 -7.45
N SER A 81 20.38 11.68 -7.39
CA SER A 81 20.75 12.53 -8.52
C SER A 81 21.59 13.71 -8.03
N THR A 82 22.22 14.40 -8.96
CA THR A 82 22.93 15.65 -8.68
C THR A 82 21.91 16.77 -8.50
N GLY A 83 21.93 17.40 -7.33
CA GLY A 83 21.11 18.55 -7.01
C GLY A 83 21.52 19.80 -7.78
N ILE A 84 20.64 20.80 -7.78
CA ILE A 84 20.84 22.08 -8.48
C ILE A 84 22.12 22.80 -8.04
N ASN A 85 22.58 22.61 -6.79
CA ASN A 85 23.83 23.21 -6.30
C ASN A 85 25.04 22.26 -6.36
N GLY A 86 24.90 21.11 -7.04
CA GLY A 86 25.97 20.13 -7.22
C GLY A 86 26.13 19.13 -6.07
N GLU A 87 25.28 19.17 -5.03
CA GLU A 87 25.24 18.12 -4.01
C GLU A 87 24.66 16.80 -4.54
N GLU A 88 25.00 15.67 -3.92
CA GLU A 88 24.19 14.46 -4.10
C GLU A 88 22.89 14.59 -3.30
N VAL A 89 21.76 14.28 -3.93
CA VAL A 89 20.45 14.29 -3.31
C VAL A 89 19.88 12.89 -3.36
N TYR A 90 19.58 12.31 -2.20
CA TYR A 90 19.02 10.97 -2.07
C TYR A 90 17.50 11.05 -1.93
N PHE A 91 16.77 10.17 -2.60
CA PHE A 91 15.31 10.11 -2.49
C PHE A 91 14.85 9.74 -1.07
N THR A 92 15.63 8.91 -0.38
CA THR A 92 15.40 8.50 1.01
C THR A 92 15.42 9.67 1.99
N ASP A 93 16.10 10.78 1.68
CA ASP A 93 16.11 11.99 2.51
C ASP A 93 14.72 12.64 2.62
N PHE A 94 13.85 12.41 1.63
CA PHE A 94 12.48 12.95 1.60
C PHE A 94 11.44 11.89 1.95
N TYR A 95 11.62 10.68 1.43
CA TYR A 95 10.66 9.60 1.62
C TYR A 95 10.79 8.92 2.99
N ASN A 96 11.96 9.03 3.63
CA ASN A 96 12.24 8.50 4.98
C ASN A 96 11.94 7.00 5.14
N LYS A 97 12.13 6.23 4.06
CA LYS A 97 12.08 4.77 4.05
C LYS A 97 13.12 4.25 3.06
N SER A 98 13.76 3.14 3.41
CA SER A 98 14.72 2.46 2.54
C SER A 98 14.05 1.61 1.47
N GLU A 99 12.75 1.39 1.56
CA GLU A 99 12.01 0.58 0.60
C GLU A 99 10.67 1.24 0.26
N MET A 100 10.24 1.06 -0.98
CA MET A 100 8.89 1.42 -1.40
C MET A 100 7.88 0.63 -0.57
N VAL A 101 6.80 1.30 -0.19
CA VAL A 101 5.72 0.67 0.55
C VAL A 101 4.97 -0.28 -0.39
N SER A 102 4.47 -1.42 0.08
CA SER A 102 3.67 -2.33 -0.75
C SER A 102 2.19 -1.95 -0.77
N THR A 103 1.47 -2.33 -1.83
CA THR A 103 0.00 -2.36 -1.85
C THR A 103 -0.54 -3.72 -1.46
N PRO A 104 -1.80 -3.80 -0.99
CA PRO A 104 -2.55 -5.04 -1.00
C PRO A 104 -2.66 -5.61 -2.41
N SER A 105 -2.97 -6.89 -2.45
CA SER A 105 -2.84 -7.69 -3.65
C SER A 105 -4.17 -8.25 -4.14
N PHE A 106 -4.35 -8.27 -5.46
CA PHE A 106 -5.60 -8.65 -6.09
C PHE A 106 -5.37 -9.56 -7.31
N GLU A 107 -6.40 -10.35 -7.62
CA GLU A 107 -6.45 -11.13 -8.86
C GLU A 107 -6.45 -10.15 -10.06
N GLY A 108 -5.51 -10.33 -10.98
CA GLY A 108 -5.32 -9.44 -12.13
C GLY A 108 -4.30 -8.31 -11.94
N CYS A 109 -3.75 -8.12 -10.73
CA CYS A 109 -2.53 -7.33 -10.54
C CYS A 109 -1.36 -8.00 -11.25
N SER A 110 -0.41 -7.22 -11.76
CA SER A 110 0.77 -7.78 -12.42
C SER A 110 1.59 -8.60 -11.41
N THR A 111 1.95 -9.84 -11.78
CA THR A 111 2.54 -10.79 -10.83
C THR A 111 4.06 -10.70 -10.69
N GLN A 112 4.80 -10.13 -11.64
CA GLN A 112 6.25 -9.93 -11.50
C GLN A 112 6.80 -8.88 -12.46
N GLU A 113 7.70 -8.04 -11.93
CA GLU A 113 8.90 -7.47 -12.55
C GLU A 113 8.94 -7.43 -14.09
N THR A 114 8.26 -6.49 -14.73
CA THR A 114 8.62 -6.14 -16.12
C THR A 114 9.01 -4.68 -16.22
N ALA A 115 10.28 -4.43 -15.90
CA ALA A 115 10.98 -3.22 -16.26
C ALA A 115 11.05 -3.08 -17.79
N TRP A 116 10.11 -2.35 -18.35
CA TRP A 116 10.40 -1.37 -19.39
C TRP A 116 9.40 -0.23 -19.20
N ASN A 117 9.89 0.89 -18.67
CA ASN A 117 9.15 2.12 -18.34
C ASN A 117 8.22 2.13 -17.11
N ASN A 118 7.99 1.02 -16.39
CA ASN A 118 7.21 1.01 -15.14
C ASN A 118 7.81 0.02 -14.13
N ILE A 119 8.09 0.45 -12.89
CA ILE A 119 8.61 -0.42 -11.82
C ILE A 119 7.57 -0.62 -10.72
N THR A 120 7.19 -1.88 -10.53
CA THR A 120 6.45 -2.42 -9.38
C THR A 120 7.44 -2.93 -8.33
N THR A 121 7.56 -2.24 -7.20
CA THR A 121 8.28 -2.74 -6.01
C THR A 121 7.28 -3.28 -5.01
N GLY A 122 7.26 -4.59 -4.83
CA GLY A 122 6.51 -5.32 -3.81
C GLY A 122 6.93 -6.78 -3.83
N SER A 123 7.69 -7.18 -2.80
CA SER A 123 8.24 -8.51 -2.61
C SER A 123 7.15 -9.57 -2.52
N ASP A 124 7.35 -10.64 -3.28
CA ASP A 124 6.80 -11.98 -3.12
C ASP A 124 5.27 -12.05 -2.96
N GLU A 125 4.63 -12.20 -4.12
CA GLU A 125 3.20 -12.51 -4.29
C GLU A 125 2.24 -11.32 -4.14
N ASN A 126 2.01 -10.67 -5.29
CA ASN A 126 0.81 -9.91 -5.64
C ASN A 126 0.77 -8.43 -5.13
N GLY A 127 0.48 -7.47 -6.04
CA GLY A 127 0.24 -6.03 -5.76
C GLY A 127 1.48 -5.12 -5.81
N GLY A 128 1.38 -3.95 -6.48
CA GLY A 128 2.47 -2.97 -6.56
C GLY A 128 2.03 -1.56 -6.98
N TRP A 129 2.97 -0.81 -7.58
CA TRP A 129 2.72 0.52 -8.14
C TRP A 129 3.31 0.62 -9.52
N THR A 130 2.73 1.47 -10.34
CA THR A 130 3.23 1.85 -11.65
C THR A 130 3.82 3.24 -11.54
N TYR A 131 5.05 3.43 -12.01
CA TYR A 131 5.74 4.72 -11.98
C TYR A 131 6.32 5.07 -13.34
N SER A 132 5.99 6.25 -13.84
CA SER A 132 6.52 6.81 -15.08
C SER A 132 7.65 7.79 -14.80
N TYR A 133 8.78 7.57 -15.47
CA TYR A 133 9.99 8.41 -15.35
C TYR A 133 9.91 9.70 -16.17
N ASP A 134 9.00 9.76 -17.14
CA ASP A 134 8.88 10.89 -18.05
C ASP A 134 8.15 12.08 -17.39
N ASP A 135 7.20 11.79 -16.51
CA ASP A 135 6.32 12.78 -15.87
C ASP A 135 6.20 12.61 -14.33
N GLY A 136 6.83 11.58 -13.75
CA GLY A 136 6.77 11.29 -12.32
C GLY A 136 5.41 10.76 -11.85
N THR A 137 4.54 10.35 -12.77
CA THR A 137 3.21 9.82 -12.44
C THR A 137 3.35 8.48 -11.71
N LEU A 138 2.69 8.36 -10.56
CA LEU A 138 2.72 7.17 -9.69
C LEU A 138 1.30 6.69 -9.41
N ILE A 139 0.95 5.47 -9.86
CA ILE A 139 -0.40 4.89 -9.78
C ILE A 139 -0.33 3.55 -9.05
N ALA A 140 -1.39 3.17 -8.34
CA ALA A 140 -1.50 1.84 -7.73
C ALA A 140 -1.82 0.77 -8.79
N ASP A 141 -1.06 -0.32 -8.80
CA ASP A 141 -1.40 -1.51 -9.60
C ASP A 141 -2.43 -2.33 -8.83
N VAL A 142 -3.66 -1.82 -8.78
CA VAL A 142 -4.83 -2.48 -8.22
C VAL A 142 -6.00 -2.34 -9.21
N PRO A 143 -6.88 -3.35 -9.32
CA PRO A 143 -8.04 -3.25 -10.20
C PRO A 143 -8.99 -2.13 -9.77
N ASP A 144 -9.77 -1.64 -10.72
CA ASP A 144 -10.83 -0.69 -10.40
C ASP A 144 -11.80 -1.32 -9.39
N ASP A 145 -12.20 -0.52 -8.41
CA ASP A 145 -13.01 -0.94 -7.29
C ASP A 145 -12.46 -2.13 -6.48
N ALA A 146 -11.12 -2.31 -6.43
CA ALA A 146 -10.45 -3.39 -5.69
C ALA A 146 -10.94 -3.59 -4.24
N PHE A 147 -11.48 -2.55 -3.62
CA PHE A 147 -11.93 -2.55 -2.22
C PHE A 147 -13.45 -2.31 -2.06
N GLY A 148 -14.26 -2.35 -3.13
CA GLY A 148 -15.73 -2.24 -3.02
C GLY A 148 -16.24 -0.88 -2.51
N GLN A 149 -15.65 0.20 -3.00
CA GLN A 149 -15.81 1.58 -2.55
C GLN A 149 -15.98 2.58 -3.71
N GLY A 150 -16.09 2.09 -4.94
CA GLY A 150 -16.41 2.86 -6.15
C GLY A 150 -15.26 3.73 -6.67
N ILE A 151 -14.01 3.38 -6.34
CA ILE A 151 -12.82 4.13 -6.77
C ILE A 151 -12.23 3.50 -8.02
N ILE A 152 -12.04 4.32 -9.06
CA ILE A 152 -11.32 3.97 -10.27
C ILE A 152 -9.85 4.34 -10.03
N TRP A 153 -9.01 3.32 -9.79
CA TRP A 153 -7.61 3.53 -9.41
C TRP A 153 -6.72 3.83 -10.61
N SER A 154 -7.15 3.39 -11.79
CA SER A 154 -6.49 3.68 -13.06
C SER A 154 -6.51 5.17 -13.46
N GLU A 155 -7.42 5.96 -12.87
CA GLU A 155 -7.56 7.40 -13.13
C GLU A 155 -6.82 8.28 -12.10
N PHE A 156 -6.20 7.67 -11.07
CA PHE A 156 -5.73 8.37 -9.87
C PHE A 156 -4.22 8.41 -9.70
#